data_AF-A0A2K2FUN5-F1
#
_entry.id   AF-A0A2K2FUN5-F1
#
_cell.length_a   1.000
_cell.length_b   1.000
_cell.length_c   1.000
_cell.angle_alpha   90.00
_cell.angle_beta   90.00
_cell.angle_gamma   90.00
#
_symmetry.space_group_name_H-M   'P 1'
#
loop_
_entity.id
_entity.type
_entity.pdbx_description
1 polymer ?
#
loop_
_entity_poly.entity_id
_entity_poly.type
_entity_poly.pdbx_seq_one_letter_code
_entity_poly.pdbx_strand_id
1 'polypeptide(L)'
;MSAVRSIDSAAGGATAFQVSQLATLADSVKIAQSTYQSALADLHRAQDRVREAAETLAAAQTRFQDACPVAFGLAPANIGGNPVDDWLSARCTATDRLAKSRASNLYRDFIEWCAASGHAEPHTGRWHQTRFGRELTERGFFSRKDSEGFTVRVGLRLAERERGNG
;
A
#
# COMPACT_ATOMS: atom_id res chain seq x y z
N MET A 1 47.52 -78.04 -52.43
CA MET A 1 48.12 -76.82 -51.84
C MET A 1 47.05 -75.73 -51.79
N SER A 2 47.06 -75.00 -50.68
CA SER A 2 46.00 -74.15 -50.10
C SER A 2 45.22 -73.24 -51.03
N ALA A 3 43.89 -73.32 -50.95
CA ALA A 3 42.99 -72.21 -51.24
C ALA A 3 42.88 -71.34 -49.98
N VAL A 4 43.63 -70.24 -49.93
CA VAL A 4 43.46 -69.19 -48.92
C VAL A 4 42.12 -68.52 -49.18
N ARG A 5 41.12 -68.85 -48.36
CA ARG A 5 39.87 -68.09 -48.31
C ARG A 5 40.16 -66.74 -47.66
N SER A 6 40.14 -65.68 -48.47
CA SER A 6 40.10 -64.30 -48.01
C SER A 6 38.76 -64.06 -47.31
N ILE A 7 38.80 -63.90 -46.00
CA ILE A 7 37.65 -63.53 -45.16
C ILE A 7 38.03 -62.22 -44.46
N ASP A 8 38.38 -61.17 -45.19
CA ASP A 8 38.68 -59.87 -44.59
C ASP A 8 38.17 -58.75 -45.51
N SER A 9 36.89 -58.39 -45.36
CA SER A 9 36.36 -57.15 -45.97
C SER A 9 35.06 -56.66 -45.31
N ALA A 10 34.28 -57.52 -44.66
CA ALA A 10 33.02 -57.11 -44.03
C ALA A 10 33.21 -56.34 -42.70
N ALA A 11 34.31 -56.55 -41.97
CA ALA A 11 34.52 -55.96 -40.65
C ALA A 11 34.84 -54.46 -40.68
N GLY A 12 35.55 -53.96 -41.70
CA GLY A 12 35.96 -52.56 -41.80
C GLY A 12 34.81 -51.59 -42.14
N GLY A 13 33.81 -52.06 -42.89
CA GLY A 13 32.61 -51.26 -43.19
C GLY A 13 31.69 -51.11 -41.98
N ALA A 14 31.56 -52.16 -41.17
CA ALA A 14 30.74 -52.15 -39.97
C ALA A 14 31.28 -51.20 -38.88
N THR A 15 32.61 -51.15 -38.71
CA THR A 15 33.25 -50.27 -37.72
C THR A 15 33.20 -48.80 -38.15
N ALA A 16 33.44 -48.49 -39.42
CA ALA A 16 33.32 -47.13 -39.95
C ALA A 16 31.91 -46.56 -39.82
N PHE A 17 30.89 -47.39 -40.09
CA PHE A 17 29.48 -47.00 -39.91
C PHE A 17 29.14 -46.73 -38.43
N GLN A 18 29.60 -47.59 -37.51
CA GLN A 18 29.41 -47.41 -36.07
C GLN A 18 30.07 -46.12 -35.55
N VAL A 19 31.27 -45.78 -36.04
CA VAL A 19 31.97 -44.54 -35.65
C VAL A 19 31.20 -43.30 -36.12
N SER A 20 30.67 -43.31 -37.35
CA SER A 20 29.83 -42.22 -37.86
C SER A 20 28.53 -42.05 -37.05
N GLN A 21 27.92 -43.18 -36.65
CA GLN A 21 26.74 -43.18 -35.80
C GLN A 21 27.02 -42.59 -34.41
N LEU A 22 28.16 -42.95 -33.81
CA LEU A 22 28.60 -42.40 -32.52
C LEU A 22 28.89 -40.89 -32.59
N ALA A 23 29.49 -40.41 -33.68
CA ALA A 23 29.71 -38.97 -33.88
C ALA A 23 28.37 -38.20 -33.96
N THR A 24 27.41 -38.73 -34.71
CA THR A 24 26.06 -38.15 -34.81
C THR A 24 25.35 -38.11 -33.45
N LEU A 25 25.47 -39.18 -32.67
CA LEU A 25 24.94 -39.24 -31.31
C LEU A 25 25.60 -38.19 -30.41
N ALA A 26 26.93 -38.06 -30.45
CA ALA A 26 27.66 -37.06 -29.66
C ALA A 26 27.22 -35.63 -30.00
N ASP A 27 27.05 -35.31 -31.28
CA ASP A 27 26.55 -33.99 -31.71
C ASP A 27 25.11 -33.76 -31.23
N SER A 28 24.23 -34.76 -31.35
CA SER A 28 22.86 -34.65 -30.85
C SER A 28 22.80 -34.43 -29.34
N VAL A 29 23.66 -35.10 -28.55
CA VAL A 29 23.74 -34.92 -27.10
C VAL A 29 24.25 -33.52 -26.76
N LYS A 30 25.24 -33.02 -27.50
CA LYS A 30 25.77 -31.66 -27.30
C LYS A 30 24.70 -30.60 -27.59
N ILE A 31 23.91 -30.77 -28.65
CA ILE A 31 22.78 -29.89 -28.98
C ILE A 31 21.71 -29.96 -27.89
N ALA A 32 21.37 -31.17 -27.43
CA ALA A 32 20.40 -31.35 -26.35
C ALA A 32 20.87 -30.68 -25.05
N GLN A 33 22.15 -30.81 -24.72
CA GLN A 33 22.74 -30.21 -23.52
C GLN A 33 22.75 -28.67 -23.58
N SER A 34 23.12 -28.08 -24.72
CA SER A 34 23.08 -26.62 -24.87
C SER A 34 21.65 -26.08 -24.80
N THR A 35 20.70 -26.81 -25.40
CA THR A 35 19.28 -26.47 -25.33
C THR A 35 18.77 -26.54 -23.89
N TYR A 36 19.13 -27.57 -23.13
CA TYR A 36 18.78 -27.71 -21.72
C TYR A 36 19.34 -26.57 -20.87
N GLN A 37 20.60 -26.20 -21.07
CA GLN A 37 21.21 -25.07 -20.35
C GLN A 37 20.54 -23.73 -20.67
N SER A 38 20.21 -23.49 -21.94
CA SER A 38 19.44 -22.30 -22.33
C SER A 38 18.07 -22.27 -21.65
N ALA A 39 17.35 -23.40 -21.67
CA ALA A 39 16.04 -23.51 -21.04
C ALA A 39 16.08 -23.26 -19.53
N LEU A 40 17.13 -23.74 -18.84
CA LEU A 40 17.33 -23.45 -17.41
C LEU A 40 17.56 -21.97 -17.14
N ALA A 41 18.37 -21.30 -17.96
CA ALA A 41 18.61 -19.87 -17.82
C ALA A 41 17.31 -19.06 -18.03
N ASP A 42 16.50 -19.46 -19.00
CA ASP A 42 15.20 -18.83 -19.26
C ASP A 42 14.21 -19.06 -18.12
N LEU A 43 14.22 -20.25 -17.50
CA LEU A 43 13.40 -20.56 -16.33
C LEU A 43 13.77 -19.66 -15.14
N HIS A 44 15.06 -19.48 -14.86
CA HIS A 44 15.50 -18.58 -13.79
C HIS A 44 15.07 -17.12 -14.05
N ARG A 45 15.23 -16.62 -15.28
CA ARG A 45 14.73 -15.27 -15.64
C ARG A 45 13.21 -15.15 -15.48
N ALA A 46 12.46 -16.21 -15.78
CA ALA A 46 11.01 -16.22 -15.56
C ALA A 46 10.68 -16.17 -14.06
N GLN A 47 11.41 -16.90 -13.21
CA GLN A 47 11.26 -16.86 -11.76
C GLN A 47 11.54 -15.47 -11.18
N ASP A 48 12.61 -14.81 -11.62
CA ASP A 48 12.94 -13.45 -11.18
C ASP A 48 11.81 -12.46 -11.51
N ARG A 49 11.25 -12.53 -12.73
CA ARG A 49 10.11 -11.69 -13.13
C ARG A 49 8.86 -11.93 -12.29
N VAL A 50 8.58 -13.19 -11.93
CA VAL A 50 7.43 -13.52 -11.07
C VAL A 50 7.65 -12.96 -9.66
N ARG A 51 8.87 -13.03 -9.11
CA ARG A 51 9.20 -12.44 -7.82
C ARG A 51 9.01 -10.92 -7.82
N GLU A 52 9.54 -10.23 -8.82
CA GLU A 52 9.38 -8.77 -8.97
C GLU A 52 7.91 -8.37 -9.13
N ALA A 53 7.14 -9.14 -9.92
CA ALA A 53 5.70 -8.92 -10.06
C ALA A 53 4.95 -9.13 -8.75
N ALA A 54 5.34 -10.12 -7.94
CA ALA A 54 4.75 -10.37 -6.62
C ALA A 54 5.05 -9.23 -5.63
N GLU A 55 6.28 -8.71 -5.62
CA GLU A 55 6.66 -7.55 -4.81
C GLU A 55 5.90 -6.29 -5.24
N THR A 56 5.75 -6.07 -6.55
CA THR A 56 4.98 -4.96 -7.11
C THR A 56 3.50 -5.06 -6.74
N LEU A 57 2.94 -6.28 -6.82
CA LEU A 57 1.56 -6.56 -6.43
C LEU A 57 1.35 -6.31 -4.93
N ALA A 58 2.27 -6.78 -4.07
CA ALA A 58 2.21 -6.54 -2.63
C ALA A 58 2.25 -5.05 -2.32
N ALA A 59 3.15 -4.28 -2.95
CA ALA A 59 3.21 -2.83 -2.78
C ALA A 59 1.92 -2.13 -3.28
N ALA A 60 1.35 -2.57 -4.40
CA ALA A 60 0.09 -2.04 -4.91
C ALA A 60 -1.08 -2.36 -3.97
N GLN A 61 -1.12 -3.56 -3.41
CA GLN A 61 -2.11 -3.99 -2.43
C GLN A 61 -2.03 -3.15 -1.16
N THR A 62 -0.83 -2.89 -0.62
CA THR A 62 -0.65 -2.00 0.54
C THR A 62 -1.18 -0.60 0.23
N ARG A 63 -0.82 -0.01 -0.91
CA ARG A 63 -1.34 1.32 -1.31
C ARG A 63 -2.86 1.35 -1.40
N PHE A 64 -3.46 0.27 -1.90
CA PHE A 64 -4.91 0.15 -2.03
C PHE A 64 -5.59 -0.06 -0.67
N GLN A 65 -4.97 -0.79 0.26
CA GLN A 65 -5.43 -0.91 1.65
C GLN A 65 -5.35 0.41 2.40
N ASP A 66 -4.28 1.19 2.20
CA ASP A 66 -4.11 2.50 2.82
C ASP A 66 -5.12 3.53 2.26
N ALA A 67 -5.41 3.46 0.95
CA ALA A 67 -6.38 4.35 0.31
C ALA A 67 -7.84 3.96 0.61
N CYS A 68 -8.12 2.66 0.77
CA CYS A 68 -9.47 2.12 0.92
C CYS A 68 -9.59 1.13 2.11
N PRO A 69 -9.23 1.53 3.35
CA PRO A 69 -9.20 0.63 4.52
C PRO A 69 -10.53 -0.08 4.80
N VAL A 70 -11.67 0.61 4.62
CA VAL A 70 -13.01 0.04 4.85
C VAL A 70 -13.34 -1.12 3.90
N ALA A 71 -12.84 -1.10 2.66
CA ALA A 71 -13.07 -2.17 1.68
C ALA A 71 -12.42 -3.50 2.11
N PHE A 72 -11.48 -3.45 3.06
CA PHE A 72 -10.78 -4.60 3.62
C PHE A 72 -11.25 -4.97 5.04
N GLY A 73 -12.35 -4.38 5.53
CA GLY A 73 -12.78 -4.57 6.92
C GLY A 73 -11.80 -4.00 7.95
N LEU A 74 -10.87 -3.14 7.49
CA LEU A 74 -9.99 -2.35 8.35
C LEU A 74 -10.74 -1.07 8.72
N ALA A 75 -10.57 -0.61 9.96
CA ALA A 75 -11.14 0.67 10.37
C ALA A 75 -10.62 1.78 9.44
N PRO A 76 -11.49 2.67 8.93
CA PRO A 76 -11.04 3.74 8.07
C PRO A 76 -10.01 4.61 8.80
N ALA A 77 -8.82 4.75 8.22
CA ALA A 77 -8.10 6.01 8.39
C ALA A 77 -9.04 7.07 7.83
N ASN A 78 -9.61 7.91 8.68
CA ASN A 78 -10.74 8.77 8.40
C ASN A 78 -10.36 9.80 7.30
N ILE A 79 -10.55 9.47 6.02
CA ILE A 79 -10.11 10.26 4.86
C ILE A 79 -11.31 10.43 3.92
N GLY A 80 -12.19 11.39 4.22
CA GLY A 80 -13.31 11.71 3.33
C GLY A 80 -14.18 12.88 3.80
N GLY A 81 -14.34 13.06 5.11
CA GLY A 81 -14.97 14.23 5.69
C GLY A 81 -14.01 15.42 5.80
N ASN A 82 -14.55 16.64 5.79
CA ASN A 82 -13.80 17.75 6.38
C ASN A 82 -13.65 17.42 7.87
N PRO A 83 -12.42 17.33 8.41
CA PRO A 83 -12.21 16.89 9.79
C PRO A 83 -12.91 17.81 10.79
N VAL A 84 -13.23 19.06 10.42
CA VAL A 84 -14.02 19.96 11.26
C VAL A 84 -15.46 19.46 11.39
N ASP A 85 -16.08 18.93 10.34
CA ASP A 85 -17.44 18.38 10.39
C ASP A 85 -17.50 17.12 11.25
N ASP A 86 -16.53 16.23 11.05
CA ASP A 86 -16.40 15.00 11.82
C ASP A 86 -16.15 15.30 13.30
N TRP A 87 -15.28 16.27 13.60
CA TRP A 87 -15.04 16.74 14.97
C TRP A 87 -16.28 17.41 15.57
N LEU A 88 -16.98 18.26 14.83
CA LEU A 88 -18.20 18.92 15.31
C LEU A 88 -19.26 17.88 15.69
N SER A 89 -19.43 16.85 14.86
CA SER A 89 -20.34 15.73 15.11
C SER A 89 -19.91 14.91 16.33
N ALA A 90 -18.63 14.58 16.44
CA ALA A 90 -18.11 13.68 17.47
C ALA A 90 -17.90 14.34 18.84
N ARG A 91 -17.58 15.63 18.88
CA ARG A 91 -17.05 16.32 20.07
C ARG A 91 -17.84 17.53 20.49
N CYS A 92 -18.73 18.06 19.65
CA CYS A 92 -19.43 19.29 19.96
C CYS A 92 -20.94 19.11 20.10
N THR A 93 -21.55 19.99 20.89
CA THR A 93 -23.01 20.19 20.93
C THR A 93 -23.31 21.60 20.43
N ALA A 94 -24.17 21.70 19.42
CA ALA A 94 -24.63 22.96 18.81
C ALA A 94 -26.10 23.28 19.15
N THR A 95 -26.70 22.55 20.09
CA THR A 95 -28.10 22.70 20.48
C THR A 95 -28.36 23.95 21.31
N ASP A 96 -27.37 24.42 22.07
CA ASP A 96 -27.44 25.63 22.87
C ASP A 96 -26.93 26.84 22.09
N ARG A 97 -27.86 27.67 21.59
CA ARG A 97 -27.55 28.89 20.83
C ARG A 97 -26.82 29.96 21.66
N LEU A 98 -26.90 29.89 22.98
CA LEU A 98 -26.25 30.83 23.89
C LEU A 98 -24.90 30.33 24.39
N ALA A 99 -24.52 29.09 24.06
CA ALA A 99 -23.24 28.52 24.42
C ALA A 99 -22.09 29.41 23.91
N LYS A 100 -21.13 29.66 24.79
CA LYS A 100 -19.92 30.42 24.48
C LYS A 100 -18.71 29.59 24.85
N SER A 101 -17.92 29.22 23.85
CA SER A 101 -16.68 28.46 24.08
C SER A 101 -15.48 29.23 23.60
N ARG A 102 -14.43 29.29 24.42
CA ARG A 102 -13.16 29.93 24.04
C ARG A 102 -12.61 29.25 22.79
N ALA A 103 -12.30 30.05 21.77
CA ALA A 103 -11.80 29.54 20.48
C ALA A 103 -10.49 28.77 20.63
N SER A 104 -9.66 29.14 21.62
CA SER A 104 -8.42 28.43 21.97
C SER A 104 -8.69 27.01 22.48
N ASN A 105 -9.75 26.81 23.27
CA ASN A 105 -10.10 25.50 23.82
C ASN A 105 -10.66 24.59 22.74
N LEU A 106 -11.53 25.13 21.87
CA LEU A 106 -12.07 24.39 20.73
C LEU A 106 -10.97 23.95 19.76
N TYR A 107 -10.03 24.85 19.45
CA TYR A 107 -8.91 24.52 18.58
C TYR A 107 -8.00 23.47 19.20
N ARG A 108 -7.69 23.57 20.49
CA ARG A 108 -6.89 22.57 21.20
C ARG A 108 -7.55 21.19 21.14
N ASP A 109 -8.83 21.09 21.45
CA ASP A 109 -9.58 19.84 21.40
C ASP A 109 -9.65 19.26 19.98
N PHE A 110 -9.86 20.11 18.97
CA PHE A 110 -9.85 19.71 17.57
C PHE A 110 -8.52 19.06 17.16
N ILE A 111 -7.39 19.66 17.55
CA ILE A 111 -6.06 19.10 17.27
C ILE A 111 -5.84 17.77 18.00
N GLU A 112 -6.22 17.70 19.28
CA GLU A 112 -6.16 16.46 20.07
C GLU A 112 -7.02 15.34 19.44
N TRP A 113 -8.22 15.67 18.98
CA TRP A 113 -9.12 14.74 18.31
C TRP A 113 -8.59 14.29 16.94
N CYS A 114 -8.05 15.21 16.12
CA CYS A 114 -7.45 14.86 14.84
C CYS A 114 -6.29 13.88 15.02
N ALA A 115 -5.48 14.07 16.07
CA ALA A 115 -4.39 13.17 16.41
C ALA A 115 -4.88 11.77 16.84
N ALA A 116 -6.02 11.69 17.53
CA ALA A 116 -6.62 10.43 17.96
C ALA A 116 -7.39 9.67 16.86
N SER A 117 -8.01 10.39 15.90
CA SER A 117 -8.91 9.83 14.88
C SER A 117 -8.21 9.45 13.56
N GLY A 118 -6.88 9.59 13.47
CA GLY A 118 -6.12 9.14 12.30
C GLY A 118 -6.30 10.00 11.05
N HIS A 119 -6.80 11.23 11.18
CA HIS A 119 -6.85 12.16 10.05
C HIS A 119 -5.42 12.57 9.67
N ALA A 120 -5.07 12.43 8.38
CA ALA A 120 -3.78 12.82 7.86
C ALA A 120 -3.51 14.31 8.13
N GLU A 121 -2.52 14.55 8.99
CA GLU A 121 -1.98 15.84 9.45
C GLU A 121 -2.78 16.58 10.54
N PRO A 122 -2.68 16.15 11.81
CA PRO A 122 -3.12 16.94 12.96
C PRO A 122 -2.20 18.15 13.27
N HIS A 123 -1.19 18.42 12.42
CA HIS A 123 -0.18 19.43 12.69
C HIS A 123 -0.60 20.81 12.16
N THR A 124 -0.12 21.85 12.82
CA THR A 124 -0.37 23.27 12.52
C THR A 124 -0.06 23.70 11.09
N GLY A 125 0.67 22.88 10.30
CA GLY A 125 0.96 23.13 8.90
C GLY A 125 -0.29 23.16 8.01
N ARG A 126 -1.22 22.22 8.21
CA ARG A 126 -2.46 22.16 7.43
C ARG A 126 -3.63 22.84 8.15
N TRP A 127 -3.69 22.69 9.47
CA TRP A 127 -4.77 23.17 10.32
C TRP A 127 -4.28 24.19 11.34
N HIS A 128 -3.85 25.38 10.89
CA HIS A 128 -3.57 26.49 11.80
C HIS A 128 -4.88 27.11 12.33
N GLN A 129 -4.80 27.75 13.50
CA GLN A 129 -5.95 28.30 14.22
C GLN A 129 -6.82 29.25 13.36
N THR A 130 -6.21 30.03 12.47
CA THR A 130 -6.96 30.91 11.55
C THR A 130 -7.80 30.14 10.53
N ARG A 131 -7.29 29.03 9.97
CA ARG A 131 -8.03 28.20 9.02
C ARG A 131 -9.18 27.50 9.73
N PHE A 132 -8.90 26.85 10.85
CA PHE A 132 -9.92 26.27 11.72
C PHE A 132 -11.01 27.30 12.07
N GLY A 133 -10.59 28.51 12.43
CA GLY A 133 -11.51 29.59 12.75
C GLY A 133 -12.36 30.05 11.55
N ARG A 134 -11.82 30.03 10.33
CA ARG A 134 -12.56 30.33 9.10
C ARG A 134 -13.62 29.28 8.82
N GLU A 135 -13.23 28.01 8.91
CA GLU A 135 -14.10 26.84 8.68
C GLU A 135 -15.29 26.82 9.64
N LEU A 136 -15.08 27.22 10.90
CA LEU A 136 -16.18 27.41 11.87
C LEU A 136 -17.11 28.57 11.47
N THR A 137 -16.57 29.69 11.00
CA THR A 137 -17.37 30.84 10.57
C THR A 137 -18.22 30.50 9.34
N GLU A 138 -17.66 29.78 8.37
CA GLU A 138 -18.37 29.32 7.17
C GLU A 138 -19.56 28.40 7.51
N ARG A 139 -19.48 27.71 8.65
CA ARG A 139 -20.54 26.85 9.21
C ARG A 139 -21.52 27.58 10.14
N GLY A 140 -21.41 28.91 10.25
CA GLY A 140 -22.30 29.74 11.05
C GLY A 140 -21.90 29.94 12.52
N PHE A 141 -20.73 29.46 12.95
CA PHE A 141 -20.23 29.66 14.31
C PHE A 141 -19.38 30.93 14.40
N PHE A 142 -20.03 32.07 14.65
CA PHE A 142 -19.35 33.37 14.69
C PHE A 142 -18.49 33.56 15.95
N SER A 143 -17.43 34.37 15.81
CA SER A 143 -16.55 34.74 16.92
C SER A 143 -16.95 36.08 17.55
N ARG A 144 -16.89 36.18 18.87
CA ARG A 144 -17.07 37.44 19.63
C ARG A 144 -15.97 37.57 20.69
N LYS A 145 -15.71 38.79 21.16
CA LYS A 145 -14.92 39.02 22.38
C LYS A 145 -15.81 38.88 23.62
N ASP A 146 -15.34 38.14 24.62
CA ASP A 146 -15.96 38.14 25.94
C ASP A 146 -15.52 39.37 26.76
N SER A 147 -16.07 39.52 27.97
CA SER A 147 -15.74 40.62 28.89
C SER A 147 -14.29 40.62 29.36
N GLU A 148 -13.58 39.51 29.19
CA GLU A 148 -12.18 39.34 29.55
C GLU A 148 -11.24 39.52 28.34
N GLY A 149 -11.79 39.81 27.15
CA GLY A 149 -11.03 40.04 25.92
C GLY A 149 -10.66 38.76 25.14
N PHE A 150 -11.12 37.58 25.56
CA PHE A 150 -10.90 36.34 24.85
C PHE A 150 -11.87 36.19 23.67
N THR A 151 -11.37 35.56 22.60
CA THR A 151 -12.20 35.21 21.45
C THR A 151 -13.00 33.95 21.77
N VAL A 152 -14.33 34.06 21.76
CA VAL A 152 -15.27 32.96 21.98
C VAL A 152 -16.09 32.69 20.72
N ARG A 153 -16.51 31.43 20.54
CA ARG A 153 -17.47 30.99 19.51
C ARG A 153 -18.86 30.87 20.14
N VAL A 154 -19.86 31.42 19.46
CA VAL A 154 -21.26 31.41 19.92
C VAL A 154 -22.00 30.25 19.27
N GLY A 155 -22.88 29.59 20.05
CA GLY A 155 -23.69 28.47 19.58
C GLY A 155 -22.94 27.13 19.50
N LEU A 156 -21.75 27.05 20.12
CA LEU A 156 -20.89 25.88 20.07
C LEU A 156 -20.22 25.62 21.42
N ARG A 157 -20.29 24.37 21.89
CA ARG A 157 -19.52 23.89 23.03
C ARG A 157 -19.07 22.45 22.84
N LEU A 158 -17.98 22.09 23.51
CA LEU A 158 -17.58 20.69 23.62
C LEU A 158 -18.68 19.93 24.36
N ALA A 159 -19.05 18.76 23.86
CA ALA A 159 -19.89 17.82 24.58
C ALA A 159 -19.18 17.45 25.89
N GLU A 160 -19.93 17.41 27.00
CA GLU A 160 -19.38 16.81 28.21
C GLU A 160 -18.95 15.39 27.86
N ARG A 161 -17.66 15.11 27.99
CA ARG A 161 -17.14 13.75 27.90
C ARG A 161 -17.92 12.97 28.93
N GLU A 162 -18.81 12.06 28.52
CA GLU A 162 -19.41 11.09 29.43
C GLU A 162 -18.26 10.47 30.20
N ARG A 163 -18.04 10.95 31.43
CA ARG A 163 -17.17 10.27 32.36
C ARG A 163 -17.96 9.03 32.70
N GLY A 164 -17.61 7.93 32.06
CA GLY A 164 -17.96 6.61 32.56
C GLY A 164 -17.59 6.55 34.03
N ASN A 165 -18.60 6.72 34.87
CA ASN A 165 -18.59 6.41 36.28
C ASN A 165 -19.84 5.57 36.48
N GLY A 166 -19.64 4.25 36.39
CA GLY A 166 -20.65 3.20 36.39
C GLY A 166 -20.03 1.92 35.86
#